data_AF-A0A6P0RDG9-F1
#
_entry.id   AF-A0A6P0RDG9-F1
#
_cell.length_a   1.000
_cell.length_b   1.000
_cell.length_c   1.000
_cell.angle_alpha   90.00
_cell.angle_beta   90.00
_cell.angle_gamma   90.00
#
_symmetry.space_group_name_H-M   'P 1'
#
loop_
_entity.id
_entity.type
_entity.pdbx_description
1 polymer ?
#
loop_
_entity_poly.entity_id
_entity_poly.type
_entity_poly.pdbx_seq_one_letter_code
_entity_poly.pdbx_strand_id
1 'polypeptide(L)'
;MGKSSLLYLLTYPEIWQEQGQDYSKSFIVYLNCTDINPFTPYAFWKEILILLKDEVEDNDELEALIDEVLEGETIEKADIRRILKKIGQQDQDKFLLLLIDDYDSALNPNVEYTEVEMLAFLSEFRNLAVDKKVRRHLRTIVTTFRRLNELGPKLSRKWFTLV
;
A
#
# COMPACT_ATOMS: atom_id res chain seq x y z
N MET A 1 13.43 -12.52 10.55
CA MET A 1 14.05 -13.41 9.55
C MET A 1 12.97 -14.33 9.00
N GLY A 2 12.68 -14.24 7.70
CA GLY A 2 11.65 -15.03 7.00
C GLY A 2 10.35 -14.27 6.63
N LYS A 3 10.10 -13.09 7.22
CA LYS A 3 8.90 -12.28 6.92
C LYS A 3 8.96 -11.67 5.52
N SER A 4 10.07 -11.02 5.19
CA SER A 4 10.37 -10.47 3.86
C SER A 4 10.33 -11.55 2.78
N SER A 5 10.99 -12.69 3.02
CA SER A 5 10.98 -13.81 2.07
C SER A 5 9.58 -14.39 1.87
N LEU A 6 8.78 -14.51 2.92
CA LEU A 6 7.37 -14.93 2.80
C LEU A 6 6.53 -13.91 2.04
N LEU A 7 6.74 -12.62 2.31
CA LEU A 7 6.01 -11.55 1.64
C LEU A 7 6.35 -11.51 0.15
N TYR A 8 7.63 -11.62 -0.18
CA TYR A 8 8.10 -11.71 -1.56
C TYR A 8 7.60 -12.98 -2.25
N LEU A 9 7.47 -14.11 -1.55
CA LEU A 9 6.85 -15.31 -2.13
C LEU A 9 5.41 -15.09 -2.61
N LEU A 10 4.67 -14.14 -2.01
CA LEU A 10 3.31 -13.83 -2.43
C LEU A 10 3.23 -13.05 -3.76
N THR A 11 4.36 -12.59 -4.32
CA THR A 11 4.39 -11.98 -5.66
C THR A 11 4.41 -13.02 -6.78
N TYR A 12 4.71 -14.29 -6.48
CA TYR A 12 4.85 -15.34 -7.50
C TYR A 12 3.51 -15.97 -7.87
N PRO A 13 3.12 -15.97 -9.16
CA PRO A 13 1.87 -16.58 -9.62
C PRO A 13 1.72 -18.05 -9.25
N GLU A 14 2.81 -18.81 -9.21
CA GLU A 14 2.84 -20.24 -8.91
C GLU A 14 2.27 -20.52 -7.50
N ILE A 15 2.61 -19.67 -6.53
CA ILE A 15 2.13 -19.79 -5.15
C ILE A 15 0.61 -19.61 -5.06
N TRP A 16 0.03 -18.75 -5.90
CA TRP A 16 -1.41 -18.53 -5.95
C TRP A 16 -2.14 -19.70 -6.59
N GLN A 17 -1.57 -20.23 -7.69
CA GLN A 17 -2.12 -21.39 -8.40
C GLN A 17 -2.15 -22.64 -7.52
N GLU A 18 -1.09 -22.89 -6.74
CA GLU A 18 -1.03 -24.00 -5.78
C GLU A 18 -2.12 -23.91 -4.70
N GLN A 19 -2.57 -22.70 -4.35
CA GLN A 19 -3.63 -22.46 -3.37
C GLN A 19 -5.03 -22.33 -4.03
N GLY A 20 -5.14 -22.57 -5.34
CA GLY A 20 -6.38 -22.44 -6.10
C GLY A 20 -6.91 -21.01 -6.16
N GLN A 21 -6.04 -20.00 -6.00
CA GLN A 21 -6.39 -18.59 -6.11
C GLN A 21 -6.10 -18.08 -7.53
N ASP A 22 -6.92 -17.14 -7.99
CA ASP A 22 -6.77 -16.53 -9.30
C ASP A 22 -5.87 -15.30 -9.23
N TYR A 23 -4.65 -15.43 -9.76
CA TYR A 23 -3.65 -14.36 -9.83
C TYR A 23 -4.07 -13.22 -10.76
N SER A 24 -4.87 -13.49 -11.81
CA SER A 24 -5.25 -12.48 -12.81
C SER A 24 -6.16 -11.37 -12.25
N LYS A 25 -6.70 -11.61 -11.05
CA LYS A 25 -7.53 -10.66 -10.31
C LYS A 25 -6.73 -9.71 -9.41
N SER A 26 -5.42 -9.92 -9.26
CA SER A 26 -4.58 -9.09 -8.40
C SER A 26 -3.53 -8.32 -9.19
N PHE A 27 -3.47 -7.02 -8.95
CA PHE A 27 -2.25 -6.24 -9.18
C PHE A 27 -1.41 -6.32 -7.90
N ILE A 28 -0.18 -6.81 -7.98
CA ILE A 28 0.65 -7.03 -6.78
C ILE A 28 1.78 -6.02 -6.77
N VAL A 29 1.82 -5.18 -5.73
CA VAL A 29 2.90 -4.23 -5.53
C VAL A 29 3.65 -4.61 -4.27
N TYR A 30 4.94 -4.89 -4.43
CA TYR A 30 5.87 -5.11 -3.33
C TYR A 30 6.75 -3.88 -3.12
N LEU A 31 6.74 -3.33 -1.90
CA LEU A 31 7.56 -2.17 -1.53
C LEU A 31 8.27 -2.45 -0.22
N ASN A 32 9.59 -2.26 -0.16
CA ASN A 32 10.30 -2.19 1.10
C ASN A 32 10.43 -0.72 1.53
N CYS A 33 9.88 -0.37 2.69
CA CYS A 33 9.91 1.01 3.20
C CYS A 33 11.33 1.53 3.53
N THR A 34 12.35 0.66 3.62
CA THR A 34 13.75 1.07 3.76
C THR A 34 14.34 1.65 2.48
N ASP A 35 13.75 1.36 1.31
CA ASP A 35 14.19 1.91 0.03
C ASP A 35 13.86 3.40 -0.10
N ILE A 36 12.92 3.90 0.73
CA ILE A 36 12.51 5.31 0.76
C ILE A 36 13.29 6.03 1.87
N ASN A 37 14.38 6.71 1.51
CA ASN A 37 15.23 7.41 2.46
C ASN A 37 15.64 8.83 1.96
N PRO A 38 15.23 9.91 2.65
CA PRO A 38 14.37 9.93 3.83
C PRO A 38 12.92 9.54 3.50
N PHE A 39 12.23 8.90 4.46
CA PHE A 39 10.83 8.56 4.29
C PHE A 39 9.96 9.83 4.22
N THR A 40 9.13 9.93 3.19
CA THR A 40 8.04 10.91 3.10
C THR A 40 6.78 10.24 2.55
N PRO A 41 5.57 10.68 2.94
CA PRO A 41 4.33 10.15 2.37
C PRO A 41 4.23 10.28 0.85
N TYR A 42 4.76 11.37 0.29
CA TYR A 42 4.82 11.58 -1.15
C TYR A 42 5.68 10.52 -1.84
N ALA A 43 6.92 10.32 -1.38
CA ALA A 43 7.81 9.32 -1.96
C ALA A 43 7.23 7.90 -1.82
N PHE A 44 6.59 7.59 -0.70
CA PHE A 44 5.90 6.31 -0.49
C PHE A 44 4.82 6.05 -1.54
N TRP A 45 3.91 7.01 -1.76
CA TRP A 45 2.86 6.82 -2.76
C TRP A 45 3.42 6.82 -4.17
N LYS A 46 4.43 7.64 -4.46
CA LYS A 46 5.09 7.69 -5.76
C LYS A 46 5.68 6.35 -6.14
N GLU A 47 6.45 5.71 -5.25
CA GLU A 47 7.02 4.39 -5.50
C GLU A 47 5.93 3.33 -5.71
N ILE A 48 4.86 3.34 -4.91
CA ILE A 48 3.73 2.41 -5.11
C ILE A 48 3.10 2.59 -6.50
N LEU A 49 2.94 3.84 -6.96
CA LEU A 49 2.33 4.13 -8.25
C LEU A 49 3.23 3.75 -9.42
N ILE A 50 4.56 3.94 -9.30
CA ILE A 50 5.53 3.46 -10.30
C ILE A 50 5.47 1.94 -10.40
N LEU A 51 5.52 1.24 -9.27
CA LEU A 51 5.43 -0.24 -9.25
C LEU A 51 4.08 -0.74 -9.76
N LEU A 52 2.99 -0.02 -9.45
CA LEU A 52 1.67 -0.36 -9.99
C LEU A 52 1.62 -0.15 -11.50
N LYS A 53 2.31 0.85 -12.03
CA LYS A 53 2.38 1.12 -13.47
C LYS A 53 2.93 -0.09 -14.23
N ASP A 54 4.03 -0.66 -13.73
CA ASP A 54 4.66 -1.85 -14.31
C ASP A 54 3.71 -3.06 -14.35
N GLU A 55 2.78 -3.16 -13.39
CA GLU A 55 1.80 -4.25 -13.29
C GLU A 55 0.55 -4.04 -14.16
N VAL A 56 0.31 -2.82 -14.68
CA VAL A 56 -0.91 -2.47 -15.44
C VAL A 56 -0.66 -2.24 -16.93
N GLU A 57 0.47 -2.70 -17.47
CA GLU A 57 0.94 -2.45 -18.85
C GLU A 57 -0.13 -2.78 -19.93
N ASP A 58 -1.05 -3.72 -19.67
CA ASP A 58 -2.16 -4.06 -20.58
C ASP A 58 -3.44 -3.20 -20.37
N ASN A 59 -3.37 -2.08 -19.64
CA ASN A 59 -4.51 -1.23 -19.33
C ASN A 59 -4.25 0.27 -19.52
N ASP A 60 -4.32 0.73 -20.77
CA ASP A 60 -4.13 2.12 -21.18
C ASP A 60 -4.89 3.15 -20.32
N GLU A 61 -6.13 2.85 -19.92
CA GLU A 61 -6.94 3.78 -19.12
C GLU A 61 -6.47 3.91 -17.66
N LEU A 62 -5.97 2.84 -17.07
CA LEU A 62 -5.42 2.83 -15.71
C LEU A 62 -4.01 3.38 -15.71
N GLU A 63 -3.21 3.05 -16.72
CA GLU A 63 -1.87 3.60 -16.92
C GLU A 63 -1.92 5.13 -17.08
N ALA A 64 -2.77 5.64 -17.97
CA ALA A 64 -2.94 7.08 -18.17
C ALA A 64 -3.40 7.81 -16.88
N LEU A 65 -4.25 7.15 -16.08
CA LEU A 65 -4.69 7.68 -14.80
C LEU A 65 -3.54 7.73 -13.78
N ILE A 66 -2.67 6.72 -13.76
CA ILE A 66 -1.49 6.69 -12.88
C ILE A 66 -0.51 7.78 -13.30
N ASP A 67 -0.26 7.94 -14.60
CA ASP A 67 0.62 8.97 -15.14
C ASP A 67 0.13 10.39 -14.79
N GLU A 68 -1.17 10.66 -14.92
CA GLU A 68 -1.77 11.93 -14.51
C GLU A 68 -1.50 12.25 -13.02
N VAL A 69 -1.55 11.23 -12.16
CA VAL A 69 -1.28 11.40 -10.72
C VAL A 69 0.23 11.58 -10.45
N LEU A 70 1.08 10.87 -11.18
CA LEU A 70 2.54 10.95 -11.05
C LEU A 70 3.11 12.28 -11.57
N GLU A 71 2.47 12.90 -12.55
CA GLU A 71 2.82 14.24 -13.06
C GLU A 71 2.45 15.37 -12.07
N GLY A 72 1.57 15.09 -11.10
CA GLY A 72 1.17 16.03 -10.07
C GLY A 72 2.30 16.38 -9.09
N GLU A 73 2.26 17.61 -8.55
CA GLU A 73 3.22 18.06 -7.53
C GLU A 73 3.05 17.32 -6.18
N THR A 74 1.84 16.83 -5.92
CA THR A 74 1.47 16.11 -4.70
C THR A 74 0.60 14.92 -5.02
N ILE A 75 0.74 13.84 -4.25
CA ILE A 75 -0.16 12.67 -4.35
C ILE A 75 -1.06 12.68 -3.11
N GLU A 76 -2.34 12.95 -3.33
CA GLU A 76 -3.33 12.98 -2.26
C GLU A 76 -4.05 11.64 -2.12
N LYS A 77 -4.65 11.43 -0.95
CA LYS A 77 -5.54 10.30 -0.71
C LYS A 77 -6.69 10.22 -1.73
N ALA A 78 -7.15 11.36 -2.26
CA ALA A 78 -8.19 11.40 -3.28
C ALA A 78 -7.75 10.71 -4.58
N ASP A 79 -6.48 10.86 -4.95
CA ASP A 79 -5.89 10.26 -6.15
C ASP A 79 -5.77 8.75 -6.02
N ILE A 80 -5.26 8.27 -4.88
CA ILE A 80 -5.21 6.83 -4.58
C ILE A 80 -6.61 6.21 -4.60
N ARG A 81 -7.62 6.92 -4.06
CA ARG A 81 -9.02 6.47 -4.14
C ARG A 81 -9.55 6.45 -5.57
N ARG A 82 -9.12 7.37 -6.44
CA ARG A 82 -9.52 7.42 -7.85
C ARG A 82 -8.98 6.19 -8.59
N ILE A 83 -7.70 5.86 -8.37
CA ILE A 83 -7.03 4.67 -8.93
C ILE A 83 -7.70 3.38 -8.46
N LEU A 84 -7.94 3.22 -7.15
CA LEU A 84 -8.59 2.03 -6.60
C LEU A 84 -10.03 1.84 -7.10
N LYS A 85 -10.75 2.94 -7.34
CA LYS A 85 -12.08 2.86 -7.99
C LYS A 85 -11.98 2.40 -9.44
N LYS A 86 -10.97 2.87 -10.17
CA LYS A 86 -10.74 2.48 -11.57
C LYS A 86 -10.42 0.99 -11.69
N ILE A 87 -9.59 0.46 -10.79
CA ILE A 87 -9.32 -0.98 -10.67
C ILE A 87 -10.64 -1.77 -10.52
N GLY A 88 -11.50 -1.35 -9.58
CA GLY A 88 -12.80 -2.00 -9.36
C GLY A 88 -13.84 -1.78 -10.47
N GLN A 89 -13.62 -0.86 -11.40
CA GLN A 89 -14.49 -0.67 -12.57
C GLN A 89 -14.15 -1.66 -13.70
N GLN A 90 -12.93 -2.18 -13.75
CA GLN A 90 -12.52 -3.17 -14.75
C GLN A 90 -13.17 -4.53 -14.48
N ASP A 91 -13.12 -4.97 -13.22
CA ASP A 91 -13.74 -6.20 -12.74
C ASP A 91 -14.10 -6.03 -11.26
N GLN A 92 -15.25 -6.55 -10.85
CA GLN A 92 -15.71 -6.50 -9.46
C GLN A 92 -14.79 -7.25 -8.49
N ASP A 93 -14.06 -8.25 -9.01
CA ASP A 93 -13.13 -9.04 -8.21
C ASP A 93 -11.67 -8.58 -8.34
N LYS A 94 -11.37 -7.59 -9.19
CA LYS A 94 -10.00 -7.06 -9.32
C LYS A 94 -9.61 -6.23 -8.10
N PHE A 95 -8.40 -6.42 -7.59
CA PHE A 95 -7.89 -5.66 -6.45
C PHE A 95 -6.38 -5.40 -6.54
N LEU A 96 -5.95 -4.35 -5.87
CA LEU A 96 -4.55 -4.09 -5.57
C LEU A 96 -4.16 -4.82 -4.28
N LEU A 97 -3.11 -5.63 -4.34
CA LEU A 97 -2.44 -6.19 -3.18
C LEU A 97 -1.14 -5.44 -2.91
N LEU A 98 -1.14 -4.65 -1.83
CA LEU A 98 0.06 -4.00 -1.34
C LEU A 98 0.79 -4.91 -0.34
N LEU A 99 2.02 -5.26 -0.69
CA LEU A 99 2.94 -6.04 0.12
C LEU A 99 4.04 -5.10 0.61
N ILE A 100 3.90 -4.60 1.83
CA ILE A 100 4.80 -3.58 2.38
C ILE A 100 5.74 -4.22 3.40
N ASP A 101 7.02 -4.22 3.08
CA ASP A 101 8.08 -4.69 3.97
C ASP A 101 8.72 -3.56 4.79
N ASP A 102 9.25 -3.94 5.94
CA ASP A 102 9.95 -3.04 6.86
C ASP A 102 9.21 -1.73 7.17
N TYR A 103 7.90 -1.84 7.38
CA TYR A 103 7.00 -0.69 7.59
C TYR A 103 7.40 0.19 8.78
N ASP A 104 8.24 -0.31 9.69
CA ASP A 104 8.85 0.45 10.77
C ASP A 104 9.60 1.69 10.28
N SER A 105 10.15 1.68 9.06
CA SER A 105 10.79 2.84 8.44
C SER A 105 9.83 4.01 8.26
N ALA A 106 8.55 3.75 7.99
CA ALA A 106 7.51 4.77 7.89
C ALA A 106 7.13 5.39 9.24
N LEU A 107 7.58 4.81 10.35
CA LEU A 107 7.31 5.26 11.72
C LEU A 107 8.46 6.07 12.32
N ASN A 108 9.50 6.37 11.54
CA ASN A 108 10.65 7.14 12.00
C ASN A 108 10.57 8.57 11.46
N PRO A 109 10.27 9.57 12.32
CA PRO A 109 10.31 10.97 11.93
C PRO A 109 11.71 11.38 11.46
N ASN A 110 11.76 12.34 10.55
CA ASN A 110 12.98 12.97 10.08
C ASN A 110 12.76 14.49 9.87
N VAL A 111 13.73 15.19 9.29
CA VAL A 111 13.69 16.65 9.13
C VAL A 111 12.52 17.11 8.25
N GLU A 112 12.10 16.28 7.30
CA GLU A 112 11.03 16.55 6.32
C GLU A 112 9.75 15.74 6.60
N TYR A 113 9.73 14.97 7.68
CA TYR A 113 8.62 14.12 8.09
C TYR A 113 8.49 14.13 9.61
N THR A 114 7.72 15.07 10.12
CA THR A 114 7.48 15.29 11.54
C THR A 114 6.58 14.22 12.15
N GLU A 115 6.53 14.13 13.48
CA GLU A 115 5.58 13.24 14.17
C GLU A 115 4.11 13.53 13.80
N VAL A 116 3.77 14.80 13.53
CA VAL A 116 2.40 15.19 13.13
C VAL A 116 2.08 14.63 11.75
N GLU A 117 3.00 14.75 10.79
CA GLU A 117 2.86 14.20 9.44
C GLU A 117 2.82 12.68 9.47
N MET A 118 3.60 12.05 10.35
CA MET A 118 3.53 10.61 10.59
C MET A 118 2.16 10.15 11.05
N LEU A 119 1.60 10.82 12.07
CA LEU A 119 0.26 10.49 12.56
C LEU A 119 -0.82 10.73 11.49
N ALA A 120 -0.68 11.79 10.69
CA ALA A 120 -1.56 12.07 9.56
C ALA A 120 -1.49 10.96 8.52
N PHE A 121 -0.29 10.58 8.07
CA PHE A 121 -0.06 9.49 7.13
C PHE A 121 -0.67 8.17 7.61
N LEU A 122 -0.42 7.77 8.85
CA LEU A 122 -0.97 6.53 9.42
C LEU A 122 -2.51 6.56 9.47
N SER A 123 -3.08 7.71 9.82
CA SER A 123 -4.53 7.90 9.83
C SER A 123 -5.09 7.79 8.41
N GLU A 124 -4.46 8.43 7.43
CA GLU A 124 -4.89 8.42 6.03
C GLU A 124 -4.80 7.04 5.40
N PHE A 125 -3.67 6.36 5.59
CA PHE A 125 -3.42 5.00 5.11
C PHE A 125 -4.44 4.02 5.71
N ARG A 126 -4.65 4.07 7.03
CA ARG A 126 -5.68 3.27 7.70
C ARG A 126 -7.08 3.57 7.16
N ASN A 127 -7.40 4.86 6.99
CA ASN A 127 -8.70 5.28 6.48
C ASN A 127 -8.95 4.78 5.06
N LEU A 128 -7.90 4.63 4.25
CA LEU A 128 -8.00 4.04 2.91
C LEU A 128 -8.37 2.56 2.99
N ALA A 129 -7.73 1.81 3.90
CA ALA A 129 -7.97 0.37 4.08
C ALA A 129 -9.37 0.04 4.66
N VAL A 130 -9.98 0.94 5.44
CA VAL A 130 -11.31 0.71 6.06
C VAL A 130 -12.49 1.28 5.28
N ASP A 131 -12.26 2.14 4.28
CA ASP A 131 -13.31 2.75 3.47
C ASP A 131 -14.06 1.68 2.66
N LYS A 132 -15.36 1.48 2.94
CA LYS A 132 -16.16 0.38 2.36
C LYS A 132 -16.18 0.35 0.83
N LYS A 133 -16.03 1.50 0.17
CA LYS A 133 -16.02 1.59 -1.30
C LYS A 133 -14.67 1.18 -1.90
N VAL A 134 -13.61 1.30 -1.12
CA VAL A 134 -12.22 1.12 -1.54
C VAL A 134 -11.67 -0.22 -1.06
N ARG A 135 -12.07 -0.67 0.14
CA ARG A 135 -11.63 -1.91 0.79
C ARG A 135 -11.81 -3.17 -0.07
N ARG A 136 -12.77 -3.18 -1.00
CA ARG A 136 -12.96 -4.33 -1.90
C ARG A 136 -11.83 -4.48 -2.92
N HIS A 137 -11.20 -3.38 -3.29
CA HIS A 137 -10.17 -3.32 -4.33
C HIS A 137 -8.78 -3.00 -3.75
N LEU A 138 -8.64 -2.97 -2.43
CA LEU A 138 -7.36 -2.79 -1.73
C LEU A 138 -7.20 -3.87 -0.65
N ARG A 139 -6.16 -4.67 -0.79
CA ARG A 139 -5.66 -5.61 0.22
C ARG A 139 -4.25 -5.18 0.59
N THR A 140 -3.91 -5.24 1.87
CA THR A 140 -2.59 -4.81 2.34
C THR A 140 -2.05 -5.83 3.33
N ILE A 141 -0.82 -6.24 3.14
CA ILE A 141 -0.04 -7.05 4.08
C ILE A 141 1.20 -6.23 4.43
N VAL A 142 1.39 -5.97 5.72
CA VAL A 142 2.54 -5.22 6.24
C VAL A 142 3.41 -6.13 7.10
N THR A 143 4.72 -6.04 6.94
CA THR A 143 5.70 -6.65 7.85
C THR A 143 6.42 -5.56 8.64
N THR A 144 6.61 -5.83 9.92
CA THR A 144 7.28 -4.96 10.91
C THR A 144 8.27 -5.80 11.70
N PHE A 145 9.41 -5.20 12.06
CA PHE A 145 10.43 -5.81 12.91
C PHE A 145 10.10 -5.68 14.40
N ARG A 146 9.42 -4.60 14.82
CA ARG A 146 8.92 -4.45 16.19
C ARG A 146 7.41 -4.58 16.27
N ARG A 147 6.88 -4.87 17.46
CA ARG A 147 5.42 -4.89 17.65
C ARG A 147 4.89 -3.47 17.41
N LEU A 148 3.75 -3.30 16.72
CA LEU A 148 3.12 -1.98 16.52
C LEU A 148 2.94 -1.18 17.84
N ASN A 149 2.81 -1.89 18.95
CA ASN A 149 2.68 -1.37 20.32
C ASN A 149 3.98 -0.73 20.85
N GLU A 150 5.12 -1.00 20.22
CA GLU A 150 6.45 -0.51 20.59
C GLU A 150 6.93 0.63 19.68
N LEU A 151 6.28 0.84 18.53
CA LEU A 151 6.64 1.86 17.52
C LEU A 151 5.54 2.88 17.21
N GLY A 152 4.29 2.63 17.64
CA GLY A 152 3.21 3.61 17.50
C GLY A 152 3.20 4.64 18.65
N PRO A 153 2.51 5.80 18.47
CA PRO A 153 2.15 6.65 19.61
C PRO A 153 1.50 5.80 20.71
N LYS A 154 1.71 6.08 22.00
CA LYS A 154 1.12 5.29 23.10
C LYS A 154 -0.41 5.23 22.99
N LEU A 155 -0.93 4.19 22.35
CA LEU A 155 -2.36 4.01 22.07
C LEU A 155 -3.08 3.67 23.37
N SER A 156 -4.01 4.54 23.80
CA SER A 156 -4.93 4.21 24.89
C SER A 156 -5.88 3.09 24.45
N ARG A 157 -6.24 2.22 25.40
CA ARG A 157 -6.79 0.85 25.28
C ARG A 157 -8.08 0.62 24.45
N LYS A 158 -8.58 1.59 23.66
CA LYS A 158 -9.86 1.50 22.93
C LYS A 158 -9.78 0.99 21.49
N TRP A 159 -8.59 0.70 20.96
CA TRP A 159 -8.41 0.49 19.51
C TRP A 159 -8.45 -0.97 19.01
N PHE A 160 -8.65 -1.95 19.88
CA PHE A 160 -8.73 -3.36 19.46
C PHE A 160 -10.16 -3.77 19.10
N THR A 161 -10.49 -3.70 17.81
CA THR A 161 -11.33 -4.72 17.18
C THR A 161 -11.02 -4.76 15.68
N LEU A 162 -10.19 -5.73 15.29
CA LEU A 162 -10.00 -6.16 13.91
C LEU A 162 -10.28 -7.67 13.89
N VAL A 163 -11.42 -8.02 13.28
CA VAL A 163 -11.66 -9.29 12.58
C VAL A 163 -12.05 -8.89 11.16
#